data_AF-A0A524DPQ6-F1
#
_entry.id   AF-A0A524DPQ6-F1
#
_cell.length_a   1.000
_cell.length_b   1.000
_cell.length_c   1.000
_cell.angle_alpha   90.00
_cell.angle_beta   90.00
_cell.angle_gamma   90.00
#
_symmetry.space_group_name_H-M   'P 1'
#
loop_
_entity.id
_entity.type
_entity.pdbx_description
1 polymer ?
#
loop_
_entity_poly.entity_id
_entity_poly.type
_entity_poly.pdbx_seq_one_letter_code
_entity_poly.pdbx_strand_id
1 'polypeptide(L)'
;MNRIWTYNGYKSSFKLQIYGNRLAQMLKQQLQLRYNISPLNRFSKKDETYQEIMEKPLSGGGAQAIEKKDFLEFSGGFKVKANIKIFPVMRVKQSLEYINQIPPPENFIRKFMIVGGDIYTDEEITESFITEKKEIKKPLKLGRLNRGFTFFENYSARLIINDRKMQGIELYIHEKDKPKTNLLEVSIPIFTEEKFNKSGDLDTLFNAFQMPEELPKED
;
A
#
# COMPACT_ATOMS: atom_id res chain seq x y z
N MET A 1 -2.48 9.29 25.00
CA MET A 1 -2.27 7.87 25.38
C MET A 1 -0.82 7.52 25.06
N ASN A 2 -0.07 6.95 26.00
CA ASN A 2 1.37 6.73 25.85
C ASN A 2 1.67 5.59 24.86
N ARG A 3 2.66 5.78 23.97
CA ARG A 3 2.96 4.85 22.87
C ARG A 3 4.43 4.45 22.85
N ILE A 4 4.68 3.19 22.50
CA ILE A 4 5.97 2.69 22.06
C ILE A 4 5.90 2.62 20.53
N TRP A 5 6.66 3.47 19.85
CA TRP A 5 6.69 3.50 18.40
C TRP A 5 7.68 2.46 17.87
N THR A 6 7.24 1.65 16.90
CA THR A 6 8.11 0.73 16.18
C THR A 6 8.23 1.16 14.72
N TYR A 7 9.43 1.08 14.16
CA TYR A 7 9.68 1.42 12.76
C TYR A 7 10.53 0.33 12.10
N ASN A 8 10.05 -0.16 10.96
CA ASN A 8 10.71 -1.13 10.11
C ASN A 8 11.16 -0.43 8.83
N GLY A 9 12.46 -0.23 8.65
CA GLY A 9 12.99 0.28 7.39
C GLY A 9 12.81 -0.72 6.24
N TYR A 10 12.74 -0.24 5.00
CA TYR A 10 12.57 -1.11 3.82
C TYR A 10 13.72 -2.12 3.61
N LYS A 11 14.93 -1.83 4.14
CA LYS A 11 16.08 -2.76 4.15
C LYS A 11 16.13 -3.67 5.39
N SER A 12 15.16 -3.58 6.31
CA SER A 12 15.18 -4.38 7.53
C SER A 12 14.90 -5.85 7.22
N SER A 13 15.78 -6.74 7.67
CA SER A 13 15.55 -8.18 7.52
C SER A 13 14.37 -8.63 8.38
N PHE A 14 13.68 -9.69 7.96
CA PHE A 14 12.57 -10.27 8.74
C PHE A 14 13.00 -10.65 10.16
N LYS A 15 14.23 -11.19 10.31
CA LYS A 15 14.84 -11.49 11.61
C LYS A 15 14.93 -10.24 12.50
N LEU A 16 15.35 -9.09 11.95
CA LEU A 16 15.41 -7.84 12.68
C LEU A 16 14.02 -7.35 13.10
N GLN A 17 13.02 -7.49 12.25
CA GLN A 17 11.63 -7.14 12.57
C GLN A 17 11.07 -7.98 13.73
N ILE A 18 11.43 -9.28 13.81
CA ILE A 18 11.07 -10.15 14.94
C ILE A 18 11.72 -9.64 16.23
N TYR A 19 13.02 -9.34 16.21
CA TYR A 19 13.72 -8.83 17.39
C TYR A 19 13.19 -7.47 17.84
N GLY A 20 12.93 -6.55 16.90
CA GLY A 20 12.33 -5.25 17.19
C GLY A 20 10.96 -5.38 17.87
N ASN A 21 10.11 -6.30 17.39
CA ASN A 21 8.84 -6.61 18.05
C ASN A 21 9.03 -7.18 19.45
N ARG A 22 9.98 -8.11 19.64
CA ARG A 22 10.29 -8.67 20.97
C ARG A 22 10.76 -7.59 21.94
N LEU A 23 11.64 -6.69 21.50
CA LEU A 23 12.09 -5.53 22.27
C LEU A 23 10.93 -4.63 22.68
N ALA A 24 10.03 -4.30 21.76
CA ALA A 24 8.87 -3.48 22.07
C ALA A 24 7.96 -4.12 23.13
N GLN A 25 7.81 -5.45 23.12
CA GLN A 25 7.05 -6.18 24.15
C GLN A 25 7.74 -6.15 25.52
N MET A 26 9.06 -6.37 25.55
CA MET A 26 9.84 -6.29 26.79
C MET A 26 9.78 -4.88 27.40
N LEU A 27 9.93 -3.85 26.56
CA LEU A 27 9.78 -2.46 26.97
C LEU A 27 8.37 -2.16 27.51
N LYS A 28 7.33 -2.70 26.86
CA LYS A 28 5.95 -2.57 27.34
C LYS A 28 5.76 -3.22 28.71
N GLN A 29 6.37 -4.39 28.96
CA GLN A 29 6.33 -5.06 30.26
C GLN A 29 7.03 -4.23 31.34
N GLN A 30 8.21 -3.70 31.05
CA GLN A 30 8.95 -2.84 31.96
C GLN A 30 8.16 -1.58 32.34
N LEU A 31 7.43 -1.00 31.38
CA LEU A 31 6.58 0.18 31.57
C LEU A 31 5.17 -0.16 32.12
N GLN A 32 5.04 -1.28 32.84
CA GLN A 32 3.80 -1.73 33.51
C GLN A 32 2.59 -1.80 32.56
N LEU A 33 2.80 -2.15 31.30
CA LEU A 33 1.76 -2.28 30.26
C LEU A 33 0.97 -1.00 29.95
N ARG A 34 1.36 0.16 30.50
CA ARG A 34 0.65 1.45 30.31
C ARG A 34 0.78 2.02 28.89
N TYR A 35 1.70 1.47 28.09
CA TYR A 35 2.04 1.93 26.76
C TYR A 35 1.49 0.98 25.69
N ASN A 36 0.98 1.56 24.60
CA ASN A 36 0.57 0.81 23.42
C ASN A 36 1.67 0.78 22.37
N ILE A 37 1.96 -0.40 21.83
CA ILE A 37 2.90 -0.55 20.71
C ILE A 37 2.17 -0.10 19.45
N SER A 38 2.74 0.88 18.74
CA SER A 38 2.15 1.46 17.53
C SER A 38 3.18 1.45 16.40
N PRO A 39 2.86 0.86 15.23
CA PRO A 39 3.78 0.87 14.10
C PRO A 39 3.76 2.24 13.43
N LEU A 40 4.92 2.90 13.38
CA LEU A 40 5.09 4.19 12.72
C LEU A 40 4.94 4.07 11.20
N ASN A 41 5.26 2.90 10.63
CA ASN A 41 5.11 2.57 9.20
C ASN A 41 3.69 2.68 8.63
N ARG A 42 2.67 2.85 9.48
CA ARG A 42 1.29 3.11 9.03
C ARG A 42 1.12 4.51 8.46
N PHE A 43 2.03 5.43 8.80
CA PHE A 43 2.00 6.81 8.35
C PHE A 43 2.95 7.02 7.18
N SER A 44 2.59 7.95 6.30
CA SER A 44 3.49 8.42 5.26
C SER A 44 4.64 9.20 5.89
N LYS A 45 5.81 9.26 5.24
CA LYS A 45 6.89 10.12 5.72
C LYS A 45 6.51 11.60 5.74
N LYS A 46 5.55 12.03 4.92
CA LYS A 46 5.04 13.41 4.91
C LYS A 46 4.00 13.68 6.00
N ASP A 47 3.55 12.65 6.71
CA ASP A 47 2.57 12.78 7.79
C ASP A 47 3.19 13.53 8.98
N GLU A 48 2.43 14.45 9.55
CA GLU A 48 2.88 15.26 10.70
C GLU A 48 3.27 14.38 11.89
N THR A 49 2.52 13.30 12.15
CA THR A 49 2.83 12.35 13.22
C THR A 49 4.16 11.64 12.96
N TYR A 50 4.45 11.32 11.69
CA TYR A 50 5.71 10.68 11.34
C TYR A 50 6.88 11.63 11.59
N GLN A 51 6.79 12.86 11.08
CA GLN A 51 7.84 13.87 11.21
C GLN A 51 8.07 14.25 12.67
N GLU A 52 7.01 14.54 13.42
CA GLU A 52 7.09 14.88 14.84
C GLU A 52 7.86 13.81 15.63
N ILE A 53 7.56 12.52 15.40
CA ILE A 53 8.22 11.43 16.11
C ILE A 53 9.67 11.23 15.68
N MET A 54 9.98 11.40 14.39
CA MET A 54 11.35 11.19 13.87
C MET A 54 12.29 12.36 14.16
N GLU A 55 11.77 13.58 14.27
CA GLU A 55 12.53 14.80 14.59
C GLU A 55 12.67 15.03 16.09
N LYS A 56 11.89 14.32 16.91
CA LYS A 56 11.91 14.48 18.37
C LYS A 56 13.31 14.20 18.94
N PRO A 57 13.90 15.14 19.69
CA PRO A 57 15.20 14.91 20.30
C PRO A 57 15.10 13.78 21.33
N LEU A 58 16.15 12.96 21.35
CA LEU A 58 16.26 11.88 22.33
C LEU A 58 16.36 12.49 23.73
N SER A 59 15.47 12.05 24.62
CA SER A 59 15.46 12.42 26.02
C SER A 59 15.47 11.15 26.87
N GLY A 60 15.97 11.28 28.10
CA GLY A 60 15.94 10.18 29.07
C GLY A 60 14.51 9.73 29.35
N GLY A 61 14.36 8.47 29.76
CA GLY A 61 13.05 7.88 30.06
C GLY A 61 13.10 6.97 31.28
N GLY A 62 11.93 6.53 31.74
CA GLY A 62 11.81 5.62 32.89
C GLY A 62 12.10 4.15 32.59
N ALA A 63 12.48 3.81 31.36
CA ALA A 63 12.89 2.46 30.98
C ALA A 63 14.41 2.30 31.08
N GLN A 64 14.86 1.16 31.59
CA GLN A 64 16.26 0.77 31.58
C GLN A 64 16.63 0.11 30.25
N ALA A 65 17.93 0.09 29.93
CA ALA A 65 18.43 -0.59 28.75
C ALA A 65 18.11 -2.09 28.79
N ILE A 66 17.71 -2.64 27.64
CA ILE A 66 17.51 -4.08 27.45
C ILE A 66 18.78 -4.64 26.81
N GLU A 67 19.51 -5.46 27.54
CA GLU A 67 20.74 -6.11 27.12
C GLU A 67 20.46 -7.51 26.56
N LYS A 68 21.46 -8.10 25.86
CA LYS A 68 21.36 -9.45 25.29
C LYS A 68 20.98 -10.51 26.33
N LYS A 69 21.43 -10.36 27.59
CA LYS A 69 21.14 -11.27 28.70
C LYS A 69 19.65 -11.28 29.10
N ASP A 70 18.95 -10.18 28.86
CA ASP A 70 17.53 -10.04 29.20
C ASP A 70 16.64 -10.78 28.19
N PHE A 71 17.18 -11.08 27.01
CA PHE A 71 16.59 -12.05 26.11
C PHE A 71 16.85 -13.44 26.67
N LEU A 72 16.01 -13.86 27.64
CA LEU A 72 15.98 -15.25 28.10
C LEU A 72 16.00 -16.17 26.88
N GLU A 73 16.92 -17.14 26.90
CA GLU A 73 16.91 -18.22 25.92
C GLU A 73 15.52 -18.86 25.98
N PHE A 74 14.95 -19.06 24.80
CA PHE A 74 13.60 -19.58 24.65
C PHE A 74 13.65 -21.09 24.97
N SER A 75 13.79 -21.44 26.25
CA SER A 75 13.81 -22.83 26.75
C SER A 75 12.40 -23.45 26.82
N GLY A 76 11.37 -22.67 26.50
CA GLY A 76 10.01 -23.15 26.30
C GLY A 76 9.80 -23.60 24.87
N GLY A 77 9.87 -24.91 24.61
CA GLY A 77 9.22 -25.51 23.46
C GLY A 77 7.79 -24.96 23.35
N PHE A 78 7.38 -24.57 22.13
CA PHE A 78 6.10 -23.95 21.83
C PHE A 78 4.92 -24.61 22.58
N LYS A 79 4.58 -24.11 23.77
CA LYS A 79 3.28 -24.29 24.42
C LYS A 79 2.44 -23.01 24.39
N VAL A 80 2.88 -22.01 23.64
CA VAL A 80 1.94 -21.00 23.13
C VAL A 80 1.44 -21.55 21.81
N LYS A 81 0.19 -22.03 21.78
CA LYS A 81 -0.59 -22.13 20.54
C LYS A 81 -0.80 -20.72 19.99
N ALA A 82 0.27 -20.04 19.57
CA ALA A 82 0.19 -18.92 18.66
C ALA A 82 -0.10 -19.52 17.28
N ASN A 83 -1.28 -20.13 17.17
CA ASN A 83 -1.82 -20.43 15.87
C ASN A 83 -1.91 -19.07 15.20
N ILE A 84 -1.08 -18.83 14.18
CA ILE A 84 -1.49 -17.95 13.10
C ILE A 84 -2.77 -18.59 12.61
N LYS A 85 -3.91 -18.18 13.19
CA LYS A 85 -5.21 -18.61 12.74
C LYS A 85 -5.34 -17.96 11.37
N ILE A 86 -5.04 -18.72 10.33
CA ILE A 86 -5.58 -18.46 9.00
C ILE A 86 -7.08 -18.60 9.22
N PHE A 87 -7.74 -17.48 9.53
CA PHE A 87 -9.17 -17.50 9.81
C PHE A 87 -9.85 -18.03 8.54
N PRO A 88 -10.71 -19.05 8.66
CA PRO A 88 -11.35 -19.66 7.50
C PRO A 88 -12.22 -18.66 6.72
N VAL A 89 -12.56 -17.53 7.33
CA VAL A 89 -13.27 -16.41 6.70
C VAL A 89 -12.51 -15.11 6.98
N MET A 90 -11.57 -14.78 6.10
CA MET A 90 -10.99 -13.44 6.03
C MET A 90 -12.05 -12.48 5.46
N ARG A 91 -12.26 -11.34 6.14
CA ARG A 91 -13.15 -10.29 5.63
C ARG A 91 -12.43 -9.48 4.57
N VAL A 92 -12.38 -10.02 3.35
CA VAL A 92 -11.60 -9.51 2.21
C VAL A 92 -11.74 -7.99 2.04
N LYS A 93 -12.97 -7.45 2.06
CA LYS A 93 -13.22 -6.00 1.94
C LYS A 93 -12.52 -5.18 3.04
N GLN A 94 -12.65 -5.58 4.30
CA GLN A 94 -12.01 -4.89 5.43
C GLN A 94 -10.49 -5.00 5.36
N SER A 95 -9.97 -6.14 4.92
CA SER A 95 -8.54 -6.33 4.73
C SER A 95 -8.01 -5.44 3.60
N LEU A 96 -8.71 -5.33 2.46
CA LEU A 96 -8.35 -4.42 1.37
C LEU A 96 -8.37 -2.94 1.81
N GLU A 97 -9.42 -2.52 2.51
CA GLU A 97 -9.53 -1.17 3.07
C GLU A 97 -8.37 -0.85 4.01
N TYR A 98 -8.04 -1.77 4.91
CA TYR A 98 -6.92 -1.62 5.84
C TYR A 98 -5.57 -1.58 5.11
N ILE A 99 -5.33 -2.47 4.14
CA ILE A 99 -4.09 -2.49 3.36
C ILE A 99 -3.90 -1.17 2.61
N ASN A 100 -4.95 -0.64 2.00
CA ASN A 100 -4.89 0.62 1.24
C ASN A 100 -4.68 1.86 2.12
N GLN A 101 -4.90 1.79 3.43
CA GLN A 101 -4.54 2.85 4.37
C GLN A 101 -3.04 2.91 4.64
N ILE A 102 -2.31 1.83 4.36
CA ILE A 102 -0.88 1.74 4.63
C ILE A 102 -0.13 2.23 3.39
N PRO A 103 0.74 3.25 3.51
CA PRO A 103 1.48 3.74 2.36
C PRO A 103 2.42 2.66 1.80
N PRO A 104 2.61 2.64 0.47
CA PRO A 104 3.59 1.77 -0.15
C PRO A 104 5.02 2.20 0.27
N PRO A 105 5.99 1.27 0.27
CA PRO A 105 7.39 1.62 0.44
C PRO A 105 7.89 2.54 -0.68
N GLU A 106 8.82 3.45 -0.37
CA GLU A 106 9.42 4.35 -1.38
C GLU A 106 10.16 3.58 -2.47
N ASN A 107 10.05 4.05 -3.72
CA ASN A 107 10.67 3.46 -4.91
C ASN A 107 10.18 2.04 -5.23
N PHE A 108 9.04 1.63 -4.66
CA PHE A 108 8.42 0.34 -4.92
C PHE A 108 7.02 0.51 -5.48
N ILE A 109 6.76 -0.19 -6.58
CA ILE A 109 5.45 -0.23 -7.24
C ILE A 109 4.77 -1.53 -6.88
N ARG A 110 3.58 -1.45 -6.28
CA ARG A 110 2.75 -2.63 -5.99
C ARG A 110 2.27 -3.22 -7.31
N LYS A 111 2.57 -4.50 -7.55
CA LYS A 111 2.09 -5.24 -8.74
C LYS A 111 0.91 -6.13 -8.41
N PHE A 112 0.99 -6.82 -7.28
CA PHE A 112 -0.08 -7.69 -6.84
C PHE A 112 -0.34 -7.55 -5.36
N MET A 113 -1.58 -7.86 -4.99
CA MET A 113 -2.01 -8.00 -3.62
C MET A 113 -2.80 -9.31 -3.50
N ILE A 114 -2.45 -10.13 -2.51
CA ILE A 114 -3.05 -11.42 -2.25
C ILE A 114 -3.81 -11.34 -0.93
N VAL A 115 -5.14 -11.48 -0.98
CA VAL A 115 -6.04 -11.38 0.17
C VAL A 115 -7.04 -12.54 0.13
N GLY A 116 -7.07 -13.38 1.16
CA GLY A 116 -8.02 -14.48 1.27
C GLY A 116 -7.90 -15.55 0.16
N GLY A 117 -6.77 -15.57 -0.56
CA GLY A 117 -6.54 -16.43 -1.72
C GLY A 117 -6.93 -15.80 -3.06
N ASP A 118 -7.51 -14.60 -3.06
CA ASP A 118 -7.76 -13.83 -4.27
C ASP A 118 -6.55 -12.93 -4.59
N ILE A 119 -6.27 -12.74 -5.88
CA ILE A 119 -5.19 -11.90 -6.39
C ILE A 119 -5.81 -10.62 -6.96
N TYR A 120 -5.25 -9.48 -6.58
CA TYR A 120 -5.66 -8.14 -6.99
C TYR A 120 -4.48 -7.39 -7.61
N THR A 121 -4.76 -6.47 -8.52
CA THR A 121 -3.85 -5.42 -8.99
C THR A 121 -4.48 -4.06 -8.76
N ASP A 122 -3.68 -2.99 -8.70
CA ASP A 122 -4.21 -1.64 -8.71
C ASP A 122 -4.56 -1.24 -10.15
N GLU A 123 -5.79 -0.81 -10.37
CA GLU A 123 -6.24 -0.18 -11.60
C GLU A 123 -6.36 1.33 -11.36
N GLU A 124 -5.70 2.12 -12.21
CA GLU A 124 -5.77 3.58 -12.19
C GLU A 124 -6.99 4.01 -13.03
N ILE A 125 -8.06 4.41 -12.36
CA ILE A 125 -9.22 4.99 -13.03
C ILE A 125 -9.09 6.51 -12.94
N THR A 126 -8.98 7.16 -14.10
CA THR A 126 -9.06 8.61 -14.22
C THR A 126 -10.52 9.02 -14.10
N GLU A 127 -10.96 9.42 -12.91
CA GLU A 127 -12.26 10.08 -12.76
C GLU A 127 -12.04 11.58 -13.06
N SER A 128 -12.38 11.99 -14.29
CA SER A 128 -12.36 13.39 -14.70
C SER A 128 -13.66 14.07 -14.29
N PHE A 129 -13.62 14.92 -13.26
CA PHE A 129 -14.67 15.89 -12.99
C PHE A 129 -14.36 17.20 -13.73
N ILE A 130 -15.39 18.00 -14.04
CA ILE A 130 -15.33 19.22 -14.87
C ILE A 130 -14.20 20.20 -14.45
N THR A 131 -13.75 20.15 -13.20
CA THR A 131 -12.71 21.03 -12.63
C THR A 131 -11.47 20.31 -12.09
N GLU A 132 -11.50 18.99 -11.87
CA GLU A 132 -10.38 18.26 -11.25
C GLU A 132 -10.24 16.84 -11.83
N LYS A 133 -9.02 16.48 -12.25
CA LYS A 133 -8.65 15.08 -12.52
C LYS A 133 -8.28 14.42 -11.20
N LYS A 134 -9.04 13.40 -10.80
CA LYS A 134 -8.70 12.57 -9.64
C LYS A 134 -8.39 11.15 -10.10
N GLU A 135 -7.15 10.73 -9.91
CA GLU A 135 -6.75 9.34 -10.11
C GLU A 135 -7.16 8.52 -8.88
N ILE A 136 -8.09 7.59 -9.04
CA ILE A 136 -8.48 6.66 -7.98
C ILE A 136 -7.89 5.29 -8.29
N LYS A 137 -7.00 4.82 -7.41
CA LYS A 137 -6.47 3.44 -7.46
C LYS A 137 -7.47 2.51 -6.79
N LYS A 138 -8.18 1.71 -7.58
CA LYS A 138 -9.10 0.69 -7.06
C LYS A 138 -8.49 -0.71 -7.24
N PRO A 139 -8.63 -1.61 -6.24
CA PRO A 139 -8.13 -2.97 -6.38
C PRO A 139 -9.03 -3.76 -7.34
N LEU A 140 -8.49 -4.14 -8.49
CA LEU A 140 -9.14 -5.01 -9.48
C LEU A 140 -8.76 -6.46 -9.20
N LYS A 141 -9.77 -7.33 -9.03
CA LYS A 141 -9.56 -8.77 -8.84
C LYS A 141 -9.15 -9.41 -10.16
N LEU A 142 -7.96 -9.99 -10.21
CA LEU A 142 -7.45 -10.72 -11.37
C LEU A 142 -7.85 -12.19 -11.36
N GLY A 143 -7.98 -12.79 -10.17
CA GLY A 143 -8.28 -14.21 -10.06
C GLY A 143 -8.10 -14.76 -8.65
N ARG A 144 -7.95 -16.08 -8.56
CA ARG A 144 -7.75 -16.81 -7.31
C ARG A 144 -6.50 -17.67 -7.42
N LEU A 145 -5.76 -17.79 -6.32
CA LEU A 145 -4.63 -18.70 -6.21
C LEU A 145 -5.10 -20.15 -6.33
N ASN A 146 -4.31 -20.93 -7.08
CA ASN A 146 -4.48 -22.37 -7.17
C ASN A 146 -4.03 -23.06 -5.87
N ARG A 147 -4.47 -24.31 -5.68
CA ARG A 147 -3.93 -25.16 -4.61
C ARG A 147 -2.49 -25.54 -4.96
N GLY A 148 -1.57 -25.41 -4.00
CA GLY A 148 -0.16 -25.72 -4.20
C GLY A 148 0.75 -24.66 -3.59
N PHE A 149 1.96 -24.54 -4.12
CA PHE A 149 2.90 -23.47 -3.79
C PHE A 149 3.24 -22.65 -5.03
N THR A 150 3.68 -21.42 -4.81
CA THR A 150 4.13 -20.51 -5.87
C THR A 150 5.36 -19.78 -5.35
N PHE A 151 6.41 -19.72 -6.15
CA PHE A 151 7.57 -18.88 -5.89
C PHE A 151 7.41 -17.56 -6.64
N PHE A 152 7.59 -16.45 -5.93
CA PHE A 152 7.56 -15.12 -6.53
C PHE A 152 9.00 -14.69 -6.80
N GLU A 153 9.51 -14.99 -7.99
CA GLU A 153 10.83 -14.53 -8.42
C GLU A 153 10.79 -13.04 -8.75
N ASN A 154 11.83 -12.30 -8.35
CA ASN A 154 11.99 -10.87 -8.61
C ASN A 154 10.93 -9.95 -7.98
N TYR A 155 10.17 -10.44 -6.99
CA TYR A 155 9.25 -9.63 -6.20
C TYR A 155 9.76 -9.44 -4.77
N SER A 156 9.70 -8.20 -4.29
CA SER A 156 9.79 -7.90 -2.86
C SER A 156 8.42 -8.14 -2.23
N ALA A 157 8.31 -9.14 -1.36
CA ALA A 157 7.07 -9.44 -0.64
C ALA A 157 6.96 -8.61 0.64
N ARG A 158 5.81 -7.98 0.85
CA ARG A 158 5.44 -7.31 2.10
C ARG A 158 4.25 -8.03 2.73
N LEU A 159 4.44 -8.49 3.96
CA LEU A 159 3.39 -9.12 4.77
C LEU A 159 2.63 -8.05 5.55
N ILE A 160 1.31 -8.00 5.42
CA ILE A 160 0.47 -7.09 6.19
C ILE A 160 -0.20 -7.86 7.32
N ILE A 161 0.08 -7.45 8.56
CA ILE A 161 -0.45 -8.08 9.77
C ILE A 161 -1.17 -7.02 10.60
N ASN A 162 -2.38 -7.32 11.05
CA ASN A 162 -3.14 -6.51 11.99
C ASN A 162 -3.72 -7.42 13.09
N ASP A 163 -3.57 -7.04 14.35
CA ASP A 163 -3.99 -7.83 15.53
C ASP A 163 -3.55 -9.31 15.48
N ARG A 164 -2.29 -9.56 15.09
CA ARG A 164 -1.71 -10.90 14.91
C ARG A 164 -2.40 -11.75 13.82
N LYS A 165 -3.23 -11.15 12.98
CA LYS A 165 -3.87 -11.78 11.82
C LYS A 165 -3.19 -11.27 10.56
N MET A 166 -2.77 -12.19 9.70
CA MET A 166 -2.35 -11.84 8.34
C MET A 166 -3.57 -11.27 7.62
N GLN A 167 -3.42 -10.06 7.07
CA GLN A 167 -4.44 -9.37 6.26
C GLN A 167 -4.22 -9.62 4.77
N GLY A 168 -2.96 -9.75 4.35
CA GLY A 168 -2.61 -10.05 2.97
C GLY A 168 -1.10 -10.04 2.74
N ILE A 169 -0.72 -10.34 1.51
CA ILE A 169 0.65 -10.26 0.99
C ILE A 169 0.64 -9.29 -0.18
N GLU A 170 1.51 -8.29 -0.16
CA GLU A 170 1.75 -7.39 -1.30
C GLU A 170 3.05 -7.78 -1.98
N LEU A 171 3.05 -7.79 -3.32
CA LEU A 171 4.22 -8.06 -4.14
C LEU A 171 4.61 -6.79 -4.88
N TYR A 172 5.84 -6.35 -4.64
CA TYR A 172 6.40 -5.12 -5.17
C TYR A 172 7.55 -5.38 -6.12
N ILE A 173 7.69 -4.52 -7.12
CA ILE A 173 8.93 -4.37 -7.90
C ILE A 173 9.56 -3.02 -7.58
N HIS A 174 10.88 -2.90 -7.72
CA HIS A 174 11.54 -1.61 -7.62
C HIS A 174 11.22 -0.77 -8.87
N GLU A 175 11.05 0.55 -8.74
CA GLU A 175 10.74 1.44 -9.86
C GLU A 175 11.74 1.35 -11.01
N LYS A 176 13.02 1.11 -10.69
CA LYS A 176 14.11 0.91 -11.67
C LYS A 176 13.97 -0.37 -12.49
N ASP A 177 13.32 -1.38 -11.94
CA ASP A 177 13.10 -2.68 -12.59
C ASP A 177 11.76 -2.69 -13.33
N LYS A 178 11.03 -1.56 -13.34
CA LYS A 178 9.85 -1.40 -14.19
C LYS A 178 10.32 -1.61 -15.64
N PRO A 179 9.81 -2.63 -16.35
CA PRO A 179 10.07 -2.72 -17.77
C PRO A 179 9.62 -1.39 -18.39
N LYS A 180 10.46 -0.80 -19.25
CA LYS A 180 10.08 0.34 -20.09
C LYS A 180 9.06 -0.13 -21.13
N THR A 181 7.89 -0.57 -20.68
CA THR A 181 6.73 -0.62 -21.54
C THR A 181 6.32 0.82 -21.74
N ASN A 182 6.67 1.36 -22.91
CA ASN A 182 5.88 2.43 -23.52
C ASN A 182 4.48 1.83 -23.69
N LEU A 183 3.65 1.92 -22.64
CA LEU A 183 2.22 1.80 -22.81
C LEU A 183 1.88 2.88 -23.82
N LEU A 184 1.41 2.46 -24.99
CA LEU A 184 0.66 3.34 -25.86
C LEU A 184 -0.45 3.90 -24.95
N GLU A 185 -0.30 5.14 -24.51
CA GLU A 185 -1.37 5.89 -23.88
C GLU A 185 -2.45 5.98 -24.94
N VAL A 186 -3.35 5.00 -24.97
CA VAL A 186 -4.60 5.13 -25.69
C VAL A 186 -5.42 6.07 -24.84
N SER A 187 -5.21 7.37 -25.05
CA SER A 187 -6.16 8.40 -24.65
C SER A 187 -7.41 8.15 -25.49
N ILE A 188 -8.29 7.28 -25.02
CA ILE A 188 -9.62 7.17 -25.61
C ILE A 188 -10.36 8.43 -25.13
N PRO A 189 -10.66 9.41 -26.00
CA PRO A 189 -11.51 10.51 -25.61
C PRO A 189 -12.88 9.93 -25.24
N ILE A 190 -13.25 10.00 -23.97
CA ILE A 190 -14.61 9.71 -23.53
C ILE A 190 -15.46 10.92 -23.96
N PHE A 191 -16.16 10.79 -25.08
CA PHE A 191 -17.19 11.75 -25.45
C PHE A 191 -18.39 11.53 -24.53
N THR A 192 -18.63 12.43 -23.59
CA THR A 192 -19.91 12.45 -22.85
C THR A 192 -21.01 12.84 -23.84
N GLU A 193 -22.05 12.01 -23.95
CA GLU A 193 -23.20 12.20 -24.86
C GLU A 193 -23.94 13.54 -24.69
N GLU A 194 -23.64 14.30 -23.63
CA GLU A 194 -24.26 15.59 -23.36
C GLU A 194 -24.01 16.64 -24.46
N LYS A 195 -22.99 16.49 -25.32
CA LYS A 195 -22.76 17.42 -26.44
C LYS A 195 -23.61 17.15 -27.70
N PHE A 196 -24.34 16.04 -27.79
CA PHE A 196 -25.14 15.70 -28.96
C PHE A 196 -26.66 15.83 -28.76
N ASN A 197 -27.11 16.30 -27.59
CA ASN A 197 -28.53 16.53 -27.29
C ASN A 197 -29.03 17.93 -27.69
N LYS A 198 -28.30 18.66 -28.53
CA LYS A 198 -28.85 19.81 -29.25
C LYS A 198 -29.29 19.33 -30.62
N SER A 199 -30.51 19.66 -31.04
CA SER A 199 -30.96 19.37 -32.41
C SER A 199 -29.90 19.88 -33.38
N GLY A 200 -29.26 18.99 -34.12
CA GLY A 200 -28.20 19.35 -35.04
C GLY A 200 -28.71 20.36 -36.06
N ASP A 201 -28.07 21.52 -36.11
CA ASP A 201 -28.27 22.47 -37.19
C ASP A 201 -27.51 21.95 -38.41
N LEU A 202 -28.26 21.52 -39.44
CA LEU A 202 -27.74 20.95 -40.68
C LEU A 202 -26.72 21.88 -41.36
N ASP A 203 -26.85 23.19 -41.17
CA ASP A 203 -25.93 24.19 -41.73
C ASP A 203 -24.51 24.03 -41.17
N THR A 204 -24.37 23.58 -39.93
CA THR A 204 -23.06 23.27 -39.32
C THR A 204 -22.35 22.12 -40.04
N LEU A 205 -23.11 21.13 -40.52
CA LEU A 205 -22.59 19.99 -41.25
C LEU A 205 -22.13 20.42 -42.65
N PHE A 206 -22.89 21.28 -43.32
CA PHE A 206 -22.52 21.83 -44.63
C PHE A 206 -21.27 22.71 -44.57
N ASN A 207 -21.13 23.53 -43.53
CA ASN A 207 -19.95 24.40 -43.35
C ASN A 207 -18.67 23.58 -43.06
N ALA A 208 -18.78 22.40 -42.45
CA ALA A 208 -17.63 21.54 -42.17
C ALA A 208 -17.02 20.90 -43.44
N PHE A 209 -17.76 20.85 -44.55
CA PHE A 209 -17.26 20.37 -45.85
C PHE A 209 -16.77 21.50 -46.77
N GLN A 210 -16.91 22.77 -46.36
CA GLN A 210 -16.36 23.88 -47.12
C GLN A 210 -14.86 23.97 -46.85
N MET A 211 -14.05 23.95 -47.93
CA MET A 211 -12.63 24.25 -47.81
C MET A 211 -12.47 25.70 -47.31
N PRO A 212 -11.65 25.94 -46.28
CA PRO A 212 -11.36 27.30 -45.84
C PRO A 212 -10.70 28.08 -47.00
N GLU A 213 -11.10 29.34 -47.17
CA GLU A 213 -10.60 30.20 -48.26
C GLU A 213 -9.09 30.44 -48.17
N GLU A 214 -8.50 30.29 -46.98
CA GLU A 214 -7.07 30.36 -46.76
C GLU A 214 -6.57 29.08 -46.08
N LEU A 215 -5.62 28.41 -46.74
CA LEU A 215 -4.89 27.32 -46.12
C LEU A 215 -3.98 27.87 -45.01
N PRO A 216 -3.89 27.20 -43.85
CA PRO A 216 -3.00 27.62 -42.79
C PRO A 216 -1.57 27.62 -43.32
N LYS A 217 -0.88 28.74 -43.12
CA LYS A 217 0.55 28.86 -43.46
C LYS A 217 1.32 27.91 -42.54
N GLU A 218 2.21 27.12 -43.15
CA GLU A 218 3.09 26.21 -42.43
C GLU A 218 4.00 27.02 -41.47
N ASP A 219 3.93 26.68 -40.18
CA ASP A 219 4.91 27.08 -39.14
C ASP A 219 5.99 26.00 -38.99
#